data_AF-A0A0G0M070-F1
#
_entry.id   AF-A0A0G0M070-F1
#
_cell.length_a   1.000
_cell.length_b   1.000
_cell.length_c   1.000
_cell.angle_alpha   90.00
_cell.angle_beta   90.00
_cell.angle_gamma   90.00
#
_symmetry.space_group_name_H-M   'P 1'
#
loop_
_entity.id
_entity.type
_entity.pdbx_description
1 polymer ?
#
loop_
_entity_poly.entity_id
_entity_poly.type
_entity_poly.pdbx_seq_one_letter_code
_entity_poly.pdbx_strand_id
1 'polypeptide(L)'
;MKTLKLKHLIKEEWTDQGKGLSTEEKRSFLEAISKFNEFGKSIYRESNLKELAESIGKIVETASHITVSESEGTFDSVSVGRHMKSLNESMKLFGKTATEMSTLQQRLESCFGDIGTILDRYYDIHEIQESIDSIKESKIVKTKK
;
A
#
# COMPACT_ATOMS: atom_id res chain seq x y z
N MET A 1 -4.87 -3.97 30.74
CA MET A 1 -5.40 -5.21 30.15
C MET A 1 -4.21 -6.01 29.63
N LYS A 2 -3.92 -7.21 30.18
CA LYS A 2 -2.74 -8.02 29.79
C LYS A 2 -2.98 -8.60 28.39
N THR A 3 -2.06 -8.37 27.46
CA THR A 3 -2.06 -9.03 26.15
C THR A 3 -1.66 -10.50 26.31
N LEU A 4 -2.58 -11.41 26.02
CA LEU A 4 -2.32 -12.85 25.91
C LEU A 4 -1.42 -13.09 24.69
N LYS A 5 -0.10 -13.09 24.90
CA LYS A 5 0.87 -13.42 23.85
C LYS A 5 0.71 -14.88 23.44
N LEU A 6 0.68 -15.15 22.13
CA LEU A 6 0.47 -16.48 21.53
C LEU A 6 1.43 -17.54 22.07
N LYS A 7 2.64 -17.15 22.49
CA LYS A 7 3.61 -18.02 23.18
C LYS A 7 3.08 -18.73 24.43
N HIS A 8 2.05 -18.19 25.08
CA HIS A 8 1.40 -18.84 26.22
C HIS A 8 0.31 -19.84 25.79
N LEU A 9 -0.27 -19.68 24.61
CA LEU A 9 -1.26 -20.61 24.04
C LEU A 9 -0.58 -21.74 23.24
N ILE A 10 0.60 -21.46 22.67
CA ILE A 10 1.40 -22.41 21.88
C ILE A 10 2.15 -23.43 22.77
N LYS A 11 2.25 -23.22 24.09
CA LYS A 11 2.98 -24.16 24.95
C LYS A 11 2.16 -25.37 25.42
N GLU A 12 0.83 -25.31 25.40
CA GLU A 12 -0.02 -26.38 25.95
C GLU A 12 -0.71 -27.26 24.89
N GLU A 13 -0.96 -26.78 23.65
CA GLU A 13 -1.62 -27.59 22.60
C GLU A 13 -0.71 -28.15 21.51
N TRP A 14 0.62 -28.00 21.64
CA TRP A 14 1.57 -28.53 20.62
C TRP A 14 2.09 -29.92 20.95
N THR A 15 1.50 -30.59 21.94
CA THR A 15 1.60 -32.04 22.12
C THR A 15 0.44 -32.73 21.40
N ASP A 16 0.74 -33.20 20.18
CA ASP A 16 0.20 -34.44 19.63
C ASP A 16 -1.22 -34.48 19.01
N GLN A 17 -1.64 -33.44 18.28
CA GLN A 17 -2.79 -33.54 17.35
C GLN A 17 -2.55 -32.78 16.02
N GLY A 18 -1.69 -33.33 15.15
CA GLY A 18 -1.87 -33.40 13.68
C GLY A 18 -2.21 -32.16 12.80
N LYS A 19 -2.23 -30.92 13.31
CA LYS A 19 -2.57 -29.71 12.52
C LYS A 19 -1.55 -28.56 12.62
N GLY A 20 -0.31 -28.86 13.00
CA GLY A 20 0.78 -27.88 12.95
C GLY A 20 1.37 -27.78 11.55
N LEU A 21 1.64 -26.56 11.07
CA LEU A 21 2.45 -26.33 9.86
C LEU A 21 3.78 -27.08 9.97
N SER A 22 4.21 -27.71 8.88
CA SER A 22 5.53 -28.33 8.75
C SER A 22 6.65 -27.29 8.93
N THR A 23 7.86 -27.76 9.21
CA THR A 23 9.03 -26.88 9.38
C THR A 23 9.32 -26.05 8.12
N GLU A 24 9.08 -26.61 6.94
CA GLU A 24 9.26 -25.93 5.65
C GLU A 24 8.20 -24.83 5.45
N GLU A 25 6.94 -25.13 5.80
CA GLU A 25 5.83 -24.15 5.73
C GLU A 25 6.02 -23.01 6.73
N LYS A 26 6.50 -23.31 7.94
CA LYS A 26 6.87 -22.29 8.93
C LYS A 26 7.97 -21.38 8.38
N ARG A 27 9.03 -21.94 7.79
CA ARG A 27 10.12 -21.15 7.20
C ARG A 27 9.63 -20.24 6.08
N SER A 28 8.86 -20.80 5.14
CA SER A 28 8.29 -20.05 4.01
C SER A 28 7.41 -18.88 4.48
N PHE A 29 6.59 -19.11 5.51
CA PHE A 29 5.74 -18.08 6.12
C PHE A 29 6.56 -16.95 6.76
N LEU A 30 7.62 -17.28 7.49
CA LEU A 30 8.49 -16.30 8.14
C LEU A 30 9.28 -15.48 7.13
N GLU A 31 9.76 -16.10 6.05
CA GLU A 31 10.37 -15.39 4.92
C GLU A 31 9.35 -14.46 4.23
N ALA A 32 8.07 -14.84 4.15
CA ALA A 32 7.01 -13.98 3.62
C ALA A 32 6.71 -12.78 4.54
N ILE A 33 6.72 -12.95 5.86
CA ILE A 33 6.61 -11.84 6.82
C ILE A 33 7.82 -10.91 6.71
N SER A 34 9.04 -11.44 6.58
CA SER A 34 10.23 -10.61 6.39
C SER A 34 10.12 -9.74 5.13
N LYS A 35 9.53 -10.28 4.05
CA LYS A 35 9.28 -9.54 2.80
C LYS A 35 8.11 -8.56 2.91
N PHE A 36 7.19 -8.75 3.85
CA PHE A 36 6.06 -7.83 4.06
C PHE A 36 6.55 -6.40 4.29
N ASN A 37 7.62 -6.23 5.07
CA ASN A 37 8.22 -4.93 5.33
C ASN A 37 8.78 -4.24 4.07
N GLU A 38 9.20 -5.02 3.06
CA GLU A 38 9.68 -4.47 1.79
C GLU A 38 8.55 -3.87 0.95
N PHE A 39 7.33 -4.41 1.07
CA PHE A 39 6.14 -3.90 0.38
C PHE A 39 5.71 -2.51 0.86
N GLY A 40 6.08 -2.13 2.08
CA GLY A 40 5.78 -0.81 2.63
C GLY A 40 6.28 0.34 1.75
N LYS A 41 7.41 0.17 1.05
CA LYS A 41 7.96 1.21 0.14
C LYS A 41 7.02 1.55 -1.02
N SER A 42 6.25 0.59 -1.51
CA SER A 42 5.28 0.79 -2.58
C SER A 42 3.96 1.36 -2.06
N ILE A 43 3.65 1.11 -0.79
CA ILE A 43 2.42 1.57 -0.13
C ILE A 43 2.58 2.99 0.38
N TYR A 44 3.66 3.34 1.09
CA TYR A 44 3.87 4.68 1.65
C TYR A 44 4.38 5.72 0.64
N ARG A 45 4.12 5.53 -0.66
CA ARG A 45 4.64 6.43 -1.69
C ARG A 45 3.94 7.79 -1.58
N GLU A 46 4.71 8.84 -1.31
CA GLU A 46 4.23 10.22 -1.41
C GLU A 46 3.74 10.50 -2.83
N SER A 47 2.42 10.56 -3.00
CA SER A 47 1.80 11.01 -4.24
C SER A 47 1.13 12.36 -3.95
N ASN A 48 1.79 13.45 -4.35
CA ASN A 48 1.21 14.78 -4.23
C ASN A 48 0.24 15.07 -5.38
N LEU A 49 -0.83 14.27 -5.43
CA LEU A 49 -1.89 14.37 -6.44
C LEU A 49 -2.56 15.74 -6.43
N LYS A 50 -2.53 16.44 -5.28
CA LYS A 50 -3.05 17.79 -5.13
C LYS A 50 -2.20 18.81 -5.92
N GLU A 51 -0.88 18.83 -5.72
CA GLU A 51 0.02 19.71 -6.48
C GLU A 51 -0.02 19.41 -7.98
N LEU A 52 -0.13 18.13 -8.35
CA LEU A 52 -0.30 17.72 -9.74
C LEU A 52 -1.60 18.28 -10.33
N ALA A 53 -2.73 18.16 -9.61
CA ALA A 53 -4.01 18.71 -10.03
C ALA A 53 -3.99 20.23 -10.15
N GLU A 54 -3.33 20.94 -9.23
CA GLU A 54 -3.16 22.40 -9.32
C GLU A 54 -2.34 22.80 -10.55
N SER A 55 -1.26 22.06 -10.85
CA SER A 55 -0.40 22.32 -12.00
C SER A 55 -1.13 22.10 -13.32
N ILE A 56 -1.86 20.99 -13.46
CA ILE A 56 -2.68 20.72 -14.65
C ILE A 56 -3.82 21.74 -14.77
N GLY A 57 -4.42 22.14 -13.64
CA GLY A 57 -5.47 23.16 -13.60
C GLY A 57 -5.02 24.49 -14.22
N LYS A 58 -3.82 24.96 -13.87
CA LYS A 58 -3.24 26.19 -14.45
C LYS A 58 -3.05 26.08 -15.98
N ILE A 59 -2.64 24.92 -16.47
CA ILE A 59 -2.50 24.66 -17.91
C ILE A 59 -3.87 24.73 -18.59
N VAL A 60 -4.87 24.05 -18.03
CA VAL A 60 -6.24 24.03 -18.58
C VAL A 60 -6.87 25.42 -18.60
N GLU A 61 -6.69 26.21 -17.53
CA GLU A 61 -7.20 27.58 -17.43
C GLU A 61 -6.57 28.47 -18.49
N THR A 62 -5.23 28.43 -18.61
CA THR A 62 -4.48 29.20 -19.60
C THR A 62 -4.88 28.81 -21.03
N ALA A 63 -4.95 27.52 -21.32
CA ALA A 63 -5.36 27.01 -22.63
C ALA A 63 -6.79 27.43 -22.98
N SER A 64 -7.70 27.36 -22.01
CA SER A 64 -9.10 27.79 -22.19
C SER A 64 -9.19 29.27 -22.50
N HIS A 65 -8.45 30.11 -21.77
CA HIS A 65 -8.43 31.55 -21.96
C HIS A 65 -7.92 31.91 -23.36
N ILE A 66 -6.73 31.42 -23.75
CA ILE A 66 -6.14 31.69 -25.07
C ILE A 66 -7.07 31.21 -26.19
N THR A 67 -7.61 30.00 -26.07
CA THR A 67 -8.43 29.42 -27.15
C THR A 67 -9.74 30.19 -27.32
N VAL A 68 -10.40 30.60 -26.24
CA VAL A 68 -11.60 31.44 -26.33
C VAL A 68 -11.25 32.79 -26.96
N SER A 69 -10.23 33.49 -26.47
CA SER A 69 -9.88 34.83 -26.96
C SER A 69 -9.51 34.84 -28.44
N GLU A 70 -8.75 33.85 -28.91
CA GLU A 70 -8.36 33.75 -30.33
C GLU A 70 -9.53 33.34 -31.25
N SER A 71 -10.58 32.73 -30.69
CA SER A 71 -11.75 32.28 -31.45
C SER A 71 -12.88 33.31 -31.48
N GLU A 72 -12.79 34.41 -30.74
CA GLU A 72 -13.82 35.45 -30.70
C GLU A 72 -14.05 36.07 -32.08
N GLY A 73 -15.32 36.23 -32.46
CA GLY A 73 -15.70 36.75 -33.79
C GLY A 73 -15.58 35.75 -34.95
N THR A 74 -15.07 34.53 -34.70
CA THR A 74 -15.07 33.47 -35.70
C THR A 74 -16.42 32.73 -35.73
N PHE A 75 -16.77 32.16 -36.88
CA PHE A 75 -17.99 31.35 -37.05
C PHE A 75 -18.06 30.15 -36.09
N ASP A 76 -16.92 29.65 -35.62
CA ASP A 76 -16.83 28.47 -34.76
C ASP A 76 -16.70 28.78 -33.25
N SER A 77 -16.81 30.06 -32.87
CA SER A 77 -16.72 30.53 -31.47
C SER A 77 -17.64 29.78 -30.50
N VAL A 78 -18.83 29.38 -30.95
CA VAL A 78 -19.80 28.61 -30.14
C VAL A 78 -19.28 27.19 -29.83
N SER A 79 -18.73 26.48 -30.82
CA SER A 79 -18.20 25.13 -30.63
C SER A 79 -16.96 25.16 -29.74
N VAL A 80 -16.07 26.13 -29.97
CA VAL A 80 -14.89 26.37 -29.14
C VAL A 80 -15.28 26.60 -27.69
N GLY A 81 -16.27 27.46 -27.44
CA GLY A 81 -16.81 27.69 -26.10
C GLY A 81 -17.34 26.40 -25.44
N ARG A 82 -18.05 25.54 -26.19
CA ARG A 82 -18.51 24.23 -25.66
C ARG A 82 -17.34 23.30 -25.33
N HIS A 83 -16.31 23.23 -26.19
CA HIS A 83 -15.12 22.42 -25.94
C HIS A 83 -14.37 22.88 -24.70
N MET A 84 -14.15 24.19 -24.54
CA MET A 84 -13.45 24.73 -23.37
C MET A 84 -14.27 24.54 -22.09
N LYS A 85 -15.61 24.62 -22.16
CA LYS A 85 -16.47 24.26 -21.03
C LYS A 85 -16.30 22.79 -20.63
N SER A 86 -16.32 21.87 -21.60
CA SER A 86 -16.11 20.43 -21.36
C SER A 86 -14.72 20.12 -20.80
N LEU A 87 -13.68 20.84 -21.27
CA LEU A 87 -12.33 20.74 -20.74
C LEU A 87 -12.26 21.16 -19.26
N ASN A 88 -12.90 22.27 -18.90
CA ASN A 88 -12.99 22.73 -17.52
C ASN A 88 -13.79 21.78 -16.61
N GLU A 89 -14.86 21.17 -17.13
CA GLU A 89 -15.61 20.13 -16.42
C GLU A 89 -14.74 18.90 -16.15
N SER A 90 -13.95 18.47 -17.14
CA SER A 90 -13.00 17.35 -17.00
C SER A 90 -11.94 17.66 -15.93
N MET A 91 -11.41 18.90 -15.92
CA MET A 91 -10.44 19.33 -14.91
C MET A 91 -11.03 19.36 -13.49
N LYS A 92 -12.29 19.81 -13.34
CA LYS A 92 -12.99 19.77 -12.04
C LYS A 92 -13.17 18.33 -11.56
N LEU A 93 -13.54 17.40 -12.44
CA LEU A 93 -13.66 16.00 -12.09
C LEU A 93 -12.30 15.42 -11.69
N PHE A 94 -11.25 15.71 -12.47
CA PHE A 94 -9.88 15.29 -12.15
C PHE A 94 -9.45 15.73 -10.74
N GLY A 95 -9.68 16.99 -10.37
CA GLY A 95 -9.33 17.49 -9.03
C GLY A 95 -10.09 16.79 -7.89
N LYS A 96 -11.38 16.47 -8.10
CA LYS A 96 -12.17 15.68 -7.14
C LYS A 96 -11.61 14.27 -7.00
N THR A 97 -11.36 13.59 -8.12
CA THR A 97 -10.79 12.24 -8.14
C THR A 97 -9.41 12.21 -7.49
N ALA A 98 -8.55 13.20 -7.73
CA ALA A 98 -7.25 13.32 -7.08
C ALA A 98 -7.36 13.39 -5.54
N THR A 99 -8.37 14.11 -5.04
CA THR A 99 -8.66 14.21 -3.60
C THR A 99 -9.17 12.88 -3.02
N GLU A 100 -10.06 12.21 -3.75
CA GLU A 100 -10.57 10.89 -3.37
C GLU A 100 -9.46 9.84 -3.36
N MET A 101 -8.55 9.87 -4.34
CA MET A 101 -7.38 9.00 -4.39
C MET A 101 -6.45 9.24 -3.20
N SER A 102 -6.21 10.49 -2.80
CA SER A 102 -5.43 10.79 -1.59
C SER A 102 -6.07 10.21 -0.32
N THR A 103 -7.40 10.27 -0.22
CA THR A 103 -8.12 9.64 0.90
C THR A 103 -8.02 8.12 0.88
N LEU A 104 -8.15 7.50 -0.30
CA LEU A 104 -8.01 6.06 -0.49
C LEU A 104 -6.58 5.58 -0.20
N GLN A 105 -5.58 6.39 -0.53
CA GLN A 105 -4.18 6.16 -0.23
C GLN A 105 -3.93 6.11 1.28
N GLN A 106 -4.41 7.10 2.04
CA GLN A 106 -4.33 7.10 3.51
C GLN A 106 -5.03 5.88 4.14
N ARG A 107 -6.17 5.47 3.58
CA ARG A 107 -6.88 4.25 4.03
C ARG A 107 -6.05 2.99 3.75
N LEU A 108 -5.42 2.90 2.58
CA LEU A 108 -4.55 1.78 2.22
C LEU A 108 -3.35 1.69 3.16
N GLU A 109 -2.70 2.82 3.43
CA GLU A 109 -1.58 2.92 4.38
C GLU A 109 -1.99 2.50 5.80
N SER A 110 -3.18 2.92 6.24
CA SER A 110 -3.73 2.54 7.54
C SER A 110 -3.97 1.03 7.63
N CYS A 111 -4.64 0.44 6.63
CA CYS A 111 -4.86 -1.00 6.59
C CYS A 111 -3.54 -1.79 6.54
N PHE A 112 -2.55 -1.30 5.79
CA PHE A 112 -1.23 -1.93 5.73
C PHE A 112 -0.52 -1.88 7.09
N GLY A 113 -0.57 -0.73 7.79
CA GLY A 113 -0.03 -0.58 9.14
C GLY A 113 -0.72 -1.46 10.18
N ASP A 114 -2.05 -1.60 10.10
CA ASP A 114 -2.82 -2.49 10.97
C ASP A 114 -2.41 -3.96 10.79
N ILE A 115 -2.22 -4.40 9.53
CA ILE A 115 -1.71 -5.75 9.23
C ILE A 115 -0.32 -5.94 9.84
N GLY A 116 0.61 -5.00 9.63
CA GLY A 116 1.96 -5.05 10.22
C GLY A 116 1.92 -5.15 11.75
N THR A 117 1.09 -4.32 12.40
CA THR A 117 0.93 -4.31 13.86
C THR A 117 0.42 -5.64 14.40
N ILE A 118 -0.52 -6.28 13.68
CA ILE A 118 -1.02 -7.60 14.05
C ILE A 118 0.09 -8.64 13.87
N LEU A 119 0.79 -8.63 12.73
CA LEU A 119 1.89 -9.55 12.49
C LEU A 119 2.95 -9.45 13.59
N ASP A 120 3.44 -8.25 13.91
CA ASP A 120 4.45 -8.01 14.96
C ASP A 120 4.00 -8.48 16.36
N ARG A 121 2.70 -8.41 16.66
CA ARG A 121 2.15 -8.85 17.96
C ARG A 121 2.24 -10.36 18.16
N TYR A 122 2.05 -11.13 17.08
CA TYR A 122 1.95 -12.58 17.12
C TYR A 122 3.26 -13.27 16.69
N TYR A 123 4.05 -12.57 15.88
CA TYR A 123 5.24 -13.05 15.21
C TYR A 123 6.35 -12.05 15.52
N ASP A 124 7.01 -12.21 16.67
CA ASP A 124 8.16 -11.37 17.03
C ASP A 124 9.29 -11.65 16.04
N ILE A 125 9.51 -10.75 15.09
CA ILE A 125 10.40 -10.94 13.93
C ILE A 125 11.83 -11.29 14.38
N HIS A 126 12.26 -10.80 15.54
CA HIS A 126 13.54 -11.14 16.16
C HIS A 126 13.58 -12.58 16.70
N GLU A 127 12.55 -13.01 17.43
CA GLU A 127 12.39 -14.38 17.95
C GLU A 127 12.28 -15.41 16.80
N ILE A 128 11.71 -14.97 15.68
CA ILE A 128 11.59 -15.71 14.42
C ILE A 128 12.94 -15.93 13.75
N GLN A 129 13.79 -14.90 13.69
CA GLN A 129 15.12 -15.01 13.10
C GLN A 129 15.99 -15.97 13.91
N GLU A 130 15.94 -15.89 15.24
CA GLU A 130 16.61 -16.83 16.15
C GLU A 130 16.07 -18.28 16.01
N SER A 131 14.77 -18.44 15.80
CA SER A 131 14.14 -19.75 15.53
C SER A 131 14.58 -20.34 14.17
N ILE A 132 14.73 -19.51 13.13
CA ILE A 132 15.23 -19.95 11.82
C ILE A 132 16.68 -20.42 11.91
N ASP A 133 17.52 -19.69 12.64
CA ASP A 133 18.95 -19.98 12.74
C ASP A 133 19.23 -21.22 13.60
N SER A 134 18.45 -21.44 14.67
CA SER A 134 18.48 -22.70 15.45
C SER A 134 17.97 -23.93 14.67
N ILE A 135 17.03 -23.78 13.73
CA ILE A 135 16.60 -24.85 12.81
C ILE A 135 17.71 -25.21 11.81
N LYS A 136 18.51 -24.24 11.36
CA LYS A 136 19.65 -24.51 10.47
C LYS A 136 20.74 -25.32 11.18
N GLU A 137 21.08 -24.97 12.42
CA GLU A 137 22.08 -25.69 13.22
C GLU A 137 21.70 -27.15 13.50
N SER A 138 20.42 -27.42 13.72
CA SER A 138 19.92 -28.78 14.00
C SER A 138 19.85 -29.70 12.76
N LYS A 139 19.76 -29.17 11.53
CA LYS A 139 19.93 -29.97 10.29
C LYS A 139 21.40 -30.33 10.03
N ILE A 140 22.37 -29.47 10.39
CA ILE A 140 23.81 -29.70 10.17
C ILE A 140 24.34 -30.88 11.00
N VAL A 141 23.81 -31.08 12.21
CA VAL A 141 24.22 -32.19 13.10
C VAL A 141 23.74 -33.56 12.58
N LYS A 142 22.63 -33.62 11.82
CA LYS A 142 22.09 -34.89 11.29
C LYS A 142 22.76 -35.38 10.00
N THR A 143 23.59 -34.58 9.34
CA THR A 143 24.30 -34.98 8.10
C THR A 143 25.75 -35.41 8.34
N LYS A 144 26.23 -35.32 9.59
CA LYS A 144 27.60 -35.71 9.99
C LYS A 144 27.67 -37.05 10.75
N LYS A 145 26.65 -37.89 10.67
CA LYS A 145 26.67 -39.22 11.29
C LYS A 145 26.38 -40.31 10.27
#